data_AF-A0A1F4BFK4-F1
#
_entry.id   AF-A0A1F4BFK4-F1
#
_cell.length_a   1.000
_cell.length_b   1.000
_cell.length_c   1.000
_cell.angle_alpha   90.00
_cell.angle_beta   90.00
_cell.angle_gamma   90.00
#
_symmetry.space_group_name_H-M   'P 1'
#
loop_
_entity.id
_entity.type
_entity.pdbx_description
1 polymer ?
#
loop_
_entity_poly.entity_id
_entity_poly.type
_entity_poly.pdbx_seq_one_letter_code
_entity_poly.pdbx_strand_id
1 'polypeptide(L)'
;MVTRTHARDRRINDSEVRFARLPVKAMFAIERVDVYGYPVPMSDREKTVLDCIGWPNRAGGIAEASAILTRAARRWQWEKAIDYLERLGNIALIQKVGYLCDTAHVALPDPLRARLRKQIKPSSRTYLVPRARGAGESRYDREWGVVVNVDPDLLFKI
;
A
#
# COMPACT_ATOMS: atom_id res chain seq x y z
N MET A 1 6.47 14.17 -1.45
CA MET A 1 6.02 14.73 -0.15
C MET A 1 4.50 14.71 -0.08
N VAL A 2 3.91 14.69 1.13
CA VAL A 2 2.45 14.74 1.33
C VAL A 2 2.03 16.08 1.93
N THR A 3 0.89 16.61 1.52
CA THR A 3 0.39 17.93 1.94
C THR A 3 -1.14 17.95 2.09
N ARG A 4 -1.63 18.84 2.95
CA ARG A 4 -3.07 19.16 3.09
C ARG A 4 -3.58 20.04 1.95
N THR A 5 -2.75 20.98 1.53
CA THR A 5 -3.06 22.02 0.55
C THR A 5 -2.44 21.68 -0.79
N HIS A 6 -2.99 22.27 -1.85
CA HIS A 6 -2.40 22.12 -3.17
C HIS A 6 -0.98 22.70 -3.17
N ALA A 7 0.00 21.88 -3.54
CA ALA A 7 1.37 22.31 -3.78
C ALA A 7 1.76 21.85 -5.19
N ARG A 8 2.45 22.72 -5.93
CA ARG A 8 2.95 22.38 -7.27
C ARG A 8 4.20 21.54 -7.14
N ASP A 9 4.34 20.56 -8.01
CA ASP A 9 5.58 19.79 -8.17
C ASP A 9 6.75 20.75 -8.45
N ARG A 10 7.91 20.42 -7.93
CA ARG A 10 9.11 21.25 -8.02
C ARG A 10 10.31 20.40 -8.34
N ARG A 11 11.22 20.93 -9.13
CA ARG A 11 12.55 20.36 -9.30
C ARG A 11 13.50 21.02 -8.29
N ILE A 12 14.22 20.22 -7.52
CA ILE A 12 15.28 20.66 -6.61
C ILE A 12 16.54 19.92 -7.07
N ASN A 13 17.52 20.66 -7.57
CA ASN A 13 18.71 20.10 -8.23
C ASN A 13 18.34 19.13 -9.38
N ASP A 14 18.79 17.89 -9.28
CA ASP A 14 18.51 16.78 -10.20
C ASP A 14 17.24 15.99 -9.84
N SER A 15 16.61 16.31 -8.71
CA SER A 15 15.49 15.55 -8.14
C SER A 15 14.14 16.22 -8.43
N GLU A 16 13.16 15.42 -8.85
CA GLU A 16 11.77 15.84 -8.98
C GLU A 16 11.02 15.59 -7.65
N VAL A 17 10.46 16.64 -7.07
CA VAL A 17 9.65 16.56 -5.85
C VAL A 17 8.18 16.68 -6.21
N ARG A 18 7.45 15.57 -6.06
CA ARG A 18 6.00 15.53 -6.26
C ARG A 18 5.23 15.71 -4.96
N PHE A 19 4.15 16.48 -5.01
CA PHE A 19 3.28 16.74 -3.87
C PHE A 19 1.97 15.97 -3.98
N ALA A 20 1.77 15.01 -3.08
CA ALA A 20 0.56 14.24 -2.99
C ALA A 20 -0.40 14.84 -1.96
N ARG A 21 -1.64 15.11 -2.37
CA ARG A 21 -2.72 15.43 -1.43
C ARG A 21 -3.24 14.14 -0.80
N LEU A 22 -3.25 14.09 0.53
CA LEU A 22 -3.86 13.01 1.29
C LEU A 22 -5.07 13.52 2.09
N PRO A 23 -6.13 12.71 2.26
CA PRO A 23 -7.21 13.05 3.17
C PRO A 23 -6.71 13.06 4.62
N VAL A 24 -7.36 13.82 5.50
CA VAL A 24 -6.94 13.97 6.92
C VAL A 24 -6.76 12.62 7.61
N LYS A 25 -7.69 11.69 7.37
CA LYS A 25 -7.63 10.32 7.94
C LYS A 25 -6.40 9.50 7.52
N ALA A 26 -5.71 9.90 6.44
CA ALA A 26 -4.49 9.26 5.95
C ALA A 26 -3.20 10.01 6.34
N MET A 27 -3.30 11.12 7.07
CA MET A 27 -2.15 11.86 7.61
C MET A 27 -1.91 11.50 9.07
N PHE A 28 -1.27 10.37 9.30
CA PHE A 28 -0.91 9.86 10.61
C PHE A 28 0.36 9.03 10.50
N ALA A 29 0.86 8.55 11.64
CA ALA A 29 2.09 7.75 11.70
C ALA A 29 3.28 8.48 11.07
N ILE A 30 3.39 9.79 11.38
CA ILE A 30 4.48 10.66 10.94
C ILE A 30 5.36 10.92 12.14
N GLU A 31 6.63 10.57 12.03
CA GLU A 31 7.67 10.82 13.02
C GLU A 31 8.74 11.76 12.45
N ARG A 32 9.52 12.39 13.34
CA ARG A 32 10.68 13.21 12.93
C ARG A 32 11.91 12.33 12.89
N VAL A 33 12.46 12.16 11.70
CA VAL A 33 13.70 11.42 11.45
C VAL A 33 14.82 12.42 11.22
N ASP A 34 15.96 12.22 11.89
CA ASP A 34 17.15 13.01 11.61
C ASP A 34 17.74 12.64 10.25
N VAL A 35 17.86 13.63 9.37
CA VAL A 35 18.46 13.50 8.05
C VAL A 35 19.53 14.57 7.93
N TYR A 36 20.79 14.16 8.09
CA TYR A 36 21.95 15.06 8.06
C TYR A 36 21.82 16.23 9.06
N GLY A 37 21.35 15.97 10.29
CA GLY A 37 21.16 16.99 11.32
C GLY A 37 19.89 17.82 11.20
N TYR A 38 19.02 17.50 10.22
CA TYR A 38 17.72 18.14 10.06
C TYR A 38 16.58 17.19 10.43
N PRO A 39 15.68 17.58 11.35
CA PRO A 39 14.52 16.75 11.69
C PRO A 39 13.44 16.85 10.61
N VAL A 40 13.30 15.79 9.81
CA VAL A 40 12.35 15.71 8.69
C VAL A 40 11.15 14.83 9.07
N PRO A 41 9.91 15.31 8.86
CA PRO A 41 8.72 14.48 9.07
C PRO A 41 8.64 13.37 8.00
N MET A 42 8.63 12.11 8.44
CA MET A 42 8.51 10.93 7.57
C MET A 42 7.44 9.98 8.11
N SER A 43 6.73 9.30 7.21
CA SER A 43 5.87 8.20 7.61
C SER A 43 6.71 7.06 8.18
N ASP A 44 6.20 6.39 9.21
CA ASP A 44 6.82 5.17 9.69
C ASP A 44 6.75 4.03 8.65
N ARG A 45 7.40 2.91 8.97
CA ARG A 45 7.50 1.76 8.06
C ARG A 45 6.13 1.21 7.68
N GLU A 46 5.28 0.94 8.66
CA GLU A 46 3.95 0.37 8.46
C GLU A 46 3.14 1.25 7.50
N LYS A 47 3.10 2.56 7.78
CA LYS A 47 2.35 3.53 6.98
C LYS A 47 2.91 3.66 5.58
N THR A 48 4.24 3.68 5.44
CA THR A 48 4.91 3.80 4.13
C THR A 48 4.54 2.63 3.22
N VAL A 49 4.59 1.39 3.72
CA VAL A 49 4.20 0.19 2.95
C VAL A 49 2.74 0.28 2.49
N LEU A 50 1.83 0.65 3.41
CA LEU A 50 0.42 0.79 3.10
C LEU A 50 0.15 1.90 2.07
N ASP A 51 0.89 3.01 2.13
CA ASP A 51 0.80 4.08 1.15
C ASP A 51 1.32 3.63 -0.23
N CYS A 52 2.41 2.87 -0.29
CA CYS A 52 2.91 2.30 -1.54
C CYS A 52 1.87 1.39 -2.21
N ILE A 53 1.16 0.56 -1.44
CA ILE A 53 0.10 -0.34 -1.97
C ILE A 53 -1.17 0.45 -2.33
N GLY A 54 -1.51 1.47 -1.55
CA GLY A 54 -2.68 2.33 -1.79
C GLY A 54 -2.53 3.23 -3.03
N TRP A 55 -1.31 3.67 -3.30
CA TRP A 55 -0.96 4.52 -4.44
C TRP A 55 0.30 3.98 -5.17
N PRO A 56 0.18 2.84 -5.86
CA PRO A 56 1.33 2.16 -6.46
C PRO A 56 2.06 3.02 -7.51
N ASN A 57 1.36 3.90 -8.20
CA ASN A 57 1.95 4.86 -9.14
C ASN A 57 2.92 5.88 -8.48
N ARG A 58 2.92 5.98 -7.15
CA ARG A 58 3.86 6.81 -6.38
C ARG A 58 5.04 5.99 -5.83
N ALA A 59 5.01 4.67 -6.00
CA ALA A 59 5.98 3.73 -5.46
C ALA A 59 6.73 2.95 -6.55
N GLY A 60 6.66 3.38 -7.81
CA GLY A 60 7.26 2.69 -8.96
C GLY A 60 6.30 1.74 -9.69
N GLY A 61 5.21 1.32 -9.04
CA GLY A 61 4.25 0.38 -9.59
C GLY A 61 3.71 -0.55 -8.51
N ILE A 62 2.82 -1.45 -8.89
CA ILE A 62 2.33 -2.48 -7.96
C ILE A 62 3.41 -3.53 -7.67
N ALA A 63 4.30 -3.80 -8.63
CA ALA A 63 5.40 -4.75 -8.44
C ALA A 63 6.38 -4.23 -7.38
N GLU A 64 6.81 -2.98 -7.50
CA GLU A 64 7.66 -2.29 -6.53
C GLU A 64 6.99 -2.22 -5.15
N ALA A 65 5.71 -1.84 -5.09
CA ALA A 65 4.97 -1.84 -3.83
C ALA A 65 4.88 -3.23 -3.18
N SER A 66 4.71 -4.29 -3.97
CA SER A 66 4.62 -5.68 -3.50
C SER A 66 5.97 -6.20 -2.99
N ALA A 67 7.06 -5.81 -3.64
CA ALA A 67 8.40 -6.15 -3.18
C ALA A 67 8.82 -5.35 -1.95
N ILE A 68 8.42 -4.07 -1.85
CA ILE A 68 8.57 -3.25 -0.62
C ILE A 68 7.86 -3.94 0.54
N LEU A 69 6.61 -4.38 0.34
CA LEU A 69 5.85 -5.15 1.33
C LEU A 69 6.63 -6.39 1.78
N THR A 70 7.09 -7.22 0.84
CA THR A 70 7.80 -8.48 1.15
C THR A 70 9.07 -8.24 1.98
N ARG A 71 9.84 -7.20 1.63
CA ARG A 71 11.06 -6.83 2.34
C ARG A 71 10.76 -6.24 3.73
N ALA A 72 9.73 -5.40 3.82
CA ALA A 72 9.34 -4.73 5.07
C ALA A 72 8.60 -5.66 6.05
N ALA A 73 7.87 -6.65 5.55
CA ALA A 73 7.05 -7.58 6.33
C ALA A 73 7.84 -8.29 7.44
N ARG A 74 9.12 -8.59 7.19
CA ARG A 74 10.04 -9.21 8.18
C ARG A 74 10.28 -8.36 9.42
N ARG A 75 10.02 -7.05 9.34
CA ARG A 75 10.22 -6.07 10.41
C ARG A 75 8.92 -5.35 10.77
N TRP A 76 7.79 -5.93 10.36
CA TRP A 76 6.49 -5.30 10.49
C TRP A 76 5.91 -5.60 11.86
N GLN A 77 5.44 -4.56 12.55
CA GLN A 77 4.54 -4.74 13.68
C GLN A 77 3.13 -4.93 13.13
N TRP A 78 2.71 -6.20 13.00
CA TRP A 78 1.46 -6.54 12.32
C TRP A 78 0.24 -5.90 12.97
N GLU A 79 0.10 -5.95 14.29
CA GLU A 79 -1.02 -5.32 15.01
C GLU A 79 -1.17 -3.84 14.61
N LYS A 80 -0.06 -3.10 14.61
CA LYS A 80 0.01 -1.69 14.21
C LYS A 80 -0.39 -1.48 12.74
N ALA A 81 0.04 -2.37 11.85
CA ALA A 81 -0.35 -2.33 10.44
C ALA A 81 -1.87 -2.49 10.23
N ILE A 82 -2.48 -3.40 10.99
CA ILE A 82 -3.90 -3.71 10.90
C ILE A 82 -4.72 -2.56 11.50
N ASP A 83 -4.25 -1.97 12.60
CA ASP A 83 -4.84 -0.75 13.17
C ASP A 83 -4.84 0.38 12.14
N TYR A 84 -3.78 0.49 11.34
CA TYR A 84 -3.67 1.51 10.28
C TYR A 84 -4.62 1.26 9.12
N LEU A 85 -4.76 0.01 8.70
CA LEU A 85 -5.75 -0.39 7.69
C LEU A 85 -7.18 -0.09 8.13
N GLU A 86 -7.51 -0.41 9.39
CA GLU A 86 -8.81 -0.11 10.00
C GLU A 86 -9.08 1.38 10.10
N ARG A 87 -8.09 2.14 10.60
CA ARG A 87 -8.17 3.60 10.68
C ARG A 87 -8.42 4.24 9.31
N LEU A 88 -7.78 3.73 8.26
CA LEU A 88 -8.00 4.21 6.89
C LEU A 88 -9.42 3.89 6.39
N GLY A 89 -9.98 2.77 6.84
CA GLY A 89 -11.31 2.29 6.45
C GLY A 89 -11.45 2.05 4.95
N ASN A 90 -10.35 1.70 4.28
CA ASN A 90 -10.30 1.48 2.84
C ASN A 90 -10.33 -0.02 2.54
N ILE A 91 -11.51 -0.56 2.28
CA ILE A 91 -11.70 -1.99 2.00
C ILE A 91 -10.84 -2.45 0.82
N ALA A 92 -10.73 -1.65 -0.26
CA ALA A 92 -9.90 -2.01 -1.40
C ALA A 92 -8.41 -2.15 -1.03
N LEU A 93 -7.90 -1.34 -0.09
CA LEU A 93 -6.53 -1.47 0.39
C LEU A 93 -6.37 -2.74 1.24
N ILE A 94 -7.33 -3.04 2.12
CA ILE A 94 -7.33 -4.29 2.91
C ILE A 94 -7.28 -5.52 1.98
N GLN A 95 -8.15 -5.55 0.97
CA GLN A 95 -8.20 -6.64 -0.02
C GLN A 95 -6.86 -6.81 -0.75
N LYS A 96 -6.25 -5.71 -1.19
CA LYS A 96 -4.94 -5.73 -1.87
C LYS A 96 -3.82 -6.21 -0.95
N VAL A 97 -3.74 -5.71 0.28
CA VAL A 97 -2.70 -6.13 1.25
C VAL A 97 -2.83 -7.62 1.53
N GLY A 98 -4.03 -8.12 1.79
CA GLY A 98 -4.26 -9.53 2.04
C GLY A 98 -3.86 -10.41 0.85
N TYR A 99 -4.32 -10.07 -0.36
CA TYR A 99 -3.93 -10.79 -1.57
C TYR A 99 -2.41 -10.81 -1.79
N LEU A 100 -1.75 -9.66 -1.63
CA LEU A 100 -0.31 -9.56 -1.81
C LEU A 100 0.46 -10.35 -0.74
N CYS A 101 -0.02 -10.38 0.51
CA CYS A 101 0.60 -11.22 1.54
C CYS A 101 0.51 -12.71 1.19
N ASP A 102 -0.66 -13.16 0.72
CA ASP A 102 -0.88 -14.56 0.36
C ASP A 102 -0.01 -14.97 -0.82
N THR A 103 0.03 -14.13 -1.85
CA THR A 103 0.81 -14.38 -3.07
C THR A 103 2.32 -14.35 -2.79
N ALA A 104 2.77 -13.50 -1.86
CA ALA A 104 4.17 -13.40 -1.46
C ALA A 104 4.60 -14.42 -0.39
N HIS A 105 3.68 -15.26 0.10
CA HIS A 105 3.88 -16.11 1.28
C HIS A 105 4.37 -15.34 2.52
N VAL A 106 3.91 -14.10 2.67
CA VAL A 106 4.17 -13.29 3.85
C VAL A 106 3.24 -13.75 4.98
N ALA A 107 3.84 -14.18 6.09
CA ALA A 107 3.10 -14.67 7.25
C ALA A 107 2.37 -13.52 7.98
N LEU A 108 1.11 -13.30 7.60
CA LEU A 108 0.14 -12.51 8.37
C LEU A 108 -0.46 -13.40 9.47
N PRO A 109 -0.33 -13.05 10.77
CA PRO A 109 -0.89 -13.87 11.85
C PRO A 109 -2.40 -14.11 11.70
N ASP A 110 -2.85 -15.35 11.91
CA ASP A 110 -4.24 -15.77 11.67
C ASP A 110 -5.30 -14.93 12.39
N PRO A 111 -5.13 -14.53 13.68
CA PRO A 111 -6.12 -13.67 14.34
C PRO A 111 -6.29 -12.33 13.63
N LEU A 112 -5.19 -11.76 13.13
CA LEU A 112 -5.16 -10.49 12.41
C LEU A 112 -5.71 -10.63 10.99
N ARG A 113 -5.41 -11.75 10.30
CA ARG A 113 -6.07 -12.10 9.04
C ARG A 113 -7.58 -12.12 9.23
N ALA A 114 -8.08 -12.87 10.22
CA ALA A 114 -9.51 -12.98 10.49
C ALA A 114 -10.15 -11.61 10.78
N ARG A 115 -9.42 -10.74 11.51
CA ARG A 115 -9.84 -9.36 11.81
C ARG A 115 -10.02 -8.52 10.54
N LEU A 116 -9.10 -8.59 9.58
CA LEU A 116 -9.25 -7.93 8.28
C LEU A 116 -10.40 -8.52 7.46
N ARG A 117 -10.50 -9.86 7.40
CA ARG A 117 -11.54 -10.55 6.62
C ARG A 117 -12.95 -10.13 7.04
N LYS A 118 -13.19 -9.93 8.35
CA LYS A 118 -14.49 -9.48 8.88
C LYS A 118 -14.94 -8.12 8.33
N GLN A 119 -14.02 -7.28 7.84
CA GLN A 119 -14.34 -5.98 7.25
C GLN A 119 -14.75 -6.08 5.77
N ILE A 120 -14.41 -7.19 5.10
CA ILE A 120 -14.67 -7.40 3.68
C ILE A 120 -16.05 -8.03 3.53
N LYS A 121 -16.97 -7.31 2.88
CA LYS A 121 -18.27 -7.87 2.52
C LYS A 121 -18.09 -8.93 1.43
N PRO A 122 -18.87 -10.03 1.41
CA PRO A 122 -18.77 -11.06 0.37
C PRO A 122 -18.94 -10.54 -1.07
N SER A 123 -19.69 -9.45 -1.25
CA SER A 123 -19.89 -8.80 -2.55
C SER A 123 -18.81 -7.77 -2.92
N SER A 124 -17.87 -7.48 -2.02
CA SER A 124 -16.82 -6.49 -2.23
C SER A 124 -15.81 -7.00 -3.25
N ARG A 125 -15.48 -6.17 -4.23
CA ARG A 125 -14.55 -6.49 -5.30
C ARG A 125 -13.65 -5.29 -5.58
N THR A 126 -12.37 -5.53 -5.82
CA THR A 126 -11.42 -4.50 -6.23
C THR A 126 -10.46 -5.02 -7.29
N TYR A 127 -9.98 -4.14 -8.17
CA TYR A 127 -8.89 -4.49 -9.09
C TYR A 127 -7.55 -4.27 -8.40
N LEU A 128 -6.60 -5.18 -8.60
CA LEU A 128 -5.26 -5.05 -8.04
C LEU A 128 -4.58 -3.77 -8.54
N VAL A 129 -4.64 -3.51 -9.86
CA VAL A 129 -4.26 -2.23 -10.48
C VAL A 129 -5.44 -1.61 -11.24
N PRO A 130 -5.48 -0.28 -11.44
CA PRO A 130 -6.49 0.35 -12.28
C PRO A 130 -6.59 -0.33 -13.65
N ARG A 131 -7.81 -0.64 -14.09
CA ARG A 131 -8.03 -1.35 -15.36
C ARG A 131 -7.57 -0.50 -16.54
N ALA A 132 -6.57 -0.98 -17.28
CA ALA A 132 -6.21 -0.41 -18.57
C ALA A 132 -7.20 -0.84 -19.66
N ARG A 133 -7.42 0.02 -20.67
CA ARG A 133 -8.17 -0.37 -21.86
C ARG A 133 -7.37 -1.43 -22.62
N GLY A 134 -8.04 -2.51 -23.04
CA GLY A 134 -7.38 -3.63 -23.72
C GLY A 134 -6.52 -4.52 -22.82
N ALA A 135 -6.64 -4.40 -21.49
CA ALA A 135 -6.00 -5.35 -20.58
C ALA A 135 -6.48 -6.78 -20.88
N GLY A 136 -5.52 -7.71 -20.92
CA GLY A 136 -5.75 -9.13 -21.20
C GLY A 136 -6.54 -9.85 -20.12
N GLU A 137 -6.36 -11.16 -20.03
CA GLU A 137 -7.10 -11.98 -19.07
C GLU A 137 -6.85 -11.55 -17.62
N SER A 138 -7.88 -11.72 -16.79
CA SER A 138 -7.81 -11.41 -15.36
C SER A 138 -8.31 -12.60 -14.56
N ARG A 139 -7.63 -12.89 -13.44
CA ARG A 139 -8.03 -13.93 -12.50
C ARG A 139 -8.74 -13.31 -11.31
N TYR A 140 -9.78 -13.96 -10.81
CA TYR A 140 -10.44 -13.54 -9.58
C TYR A 140 -9.92 -14.35 -8.38
N ASP A 141 -9.31 -13.65 -7.43
CA ASP A 141 -9.01 -14.17 -6.10
C ASP A 141 -10.27 -14.06 -5.22
N ARG A 142 -10.84 -15.21 -4.88
CA ARG A 142 -12.06 -15.27 -4.04
C ARG A 142 -11.75 -15.03 -2.56
N GLU A 143 -10.52 -15.29 -2.15
CA GLU A 143 -10.13 -15.21 -0.74
C GLU A 143 -10.19 -13.76 -0.26
N TRP A 144 -9.69 -12.81 -1.05
CA TRP A 144 -9.71 -11.38 -0.73
C TRP A 144 -10.65 -10.55 -1.62
N GLY A 145 -11.28 -11.15 -2.63
CA GLY A 145 -12.18 -10.44 -3.55
C GLY A 145 -11.43 -9.50 -4.49
N VAL A 146 -10.25 -9.94 -4.97
CA VAL A 146 -9.37 -9.15 -5.84
C VAL A 146 -9.43 -9.67 -7.27
N VAL A 147 -9.70 -8.77 -8.22
CA VAL A 147 -9.49 -9.03 -9.66
C VAL A 147 -8.02 -8.74 -9.96
N VAL A 148 -7.26 -9.81 -10.18
CA VAL A 148 -5.85 -9.81 -10.52
C VAL A 148 -5.72 -9.62 -12.03
N ASN A 149 -5.41 -8.40 -12.43
CA ASN A 149 -5.34 -7.95 -13.82
C ASN A 149 -3.91 -7.62 -14.27
N VAL A 150 -2.94 -8.27 -13.64
CA VAL A 150 -1.51 -8.27 -13.99
C VAL A 150 -1.01 -9.70 -13.79
N ASP A 151 0.07 -10.05 -14.49
CA ASP A 151 0.74 -11.33 -14.30
C ASP A 151 1.34 -11.40 -12.87
N PRO A 152 0.91 -12.36 -12.02
CA PRO A 152 1.44 -12.52 -10.66
C PRO A 152 2.95 -12.73 -10.62
N ASP A 153 3.55 -13.34 -11.65
CA ASP A 153 5.00 -13.57 -11.70
C ASP A 153 5.78 -12.26 -11.82
N LEU A 154 5.14 -11.17 -12.24
CA LEU A 154 5.76 -9.85 -12.32
C LEU A 154 5.67 -9.06 -11.01
N LEU A 155 4.87 -9.51 -10.04
CA LEU A 155 4.64 -8.75 -8.80
C LEU A 155 5.85 -8.73 -7.85
N PHE A 156 6.76 -9.72 -7.96
CA PHE A 156 7.86 -9.89 -7.00
C PHE A 156 9.25 -9.98 -7.65
N LYS A 157 9.34 -9.74 -8.97
CA LYS A 157 10.62 -9.68 -9.69
C LYS A 157 11.30 -8.35 -9.40
N ILE A 158 12.19 -8.30 -8.40
CA ILE A 158 13.14 -7.19 -8.16
C ILE A 158 14.49 -7.74 -7.73
#